data_AF-A0A821L2D3-F1
#
_entry.id   AF-A0A821L2D3-F1
#
_cell.length_a   1.000
_cell.length_b   1.000
_cell.length_c   1.000
_cell.angle_alpha   90.00
_cell.angle_beta   90.00
_cell.angle_gamma   90.00
#
_symmetry.space_group_name_H-M   'P 1'
#
loop_
_entity.id
_entity.type
_entity.pdbx_description
1 polymer ?
#
loop_
_entity_poly.entity_id
_entity_poly.type
_entity_poly.pdbx_seq_one_letter_code
_entity_poly.pdbx_strand_id
1 'polypeptide(L)'
;GGQGYGNGLTQLYDPKGVVVDQLGTVYVADARNDRIMRWPKGATQGSVIVGGNGRGRQLNQLNVLFGLSFDRHGNLYVVDYGNHRVQKFNGNSNV
;
A
#
# COMPACT_ATOMS: atom_id res chain seq x y z
N GLY A 1 12.00 -3.36 0.55
CA GLY A 1 11.35 -4.69 0.56
C GLY A 1 12.15 -5.66 -0.29
N GLY A 2 11.65 -6.87 -0.51
CA GLY A 2 12.27 -7.84 -1.43
C GLY A 2 13.04 -8.98 -0.76
N GLN A 3 12.85 -9.22 0.55
CA GLN A 3 13.45 -10.37 1.24
C GLN A 3 12.61 -11.66 1.04
N GLY A 4 12.15 -11.88 -0.20
CA GLY A 4 11.35 -13.03 -0.60
C GLY A 4 9.84 -12.89 -0.34
N TYR A 5 9.16 -14.02 -0.59
CA TYR A 5 7.72 -14.19 -0.40
C TYR A 5 7.35 -14.19 1.08
N GLY A 6 6.27 -13.49 1.45
CA GLY A 6 5.70 -13.56 2.79
C GLY A 6 4.95 -12.29 3.20
N ASN A 7 4.57 -12.23 4.47
CA ASN A 7 3.82 -11.11 5.06
C ASN A 7 4.65 -10.30 6.07
N GLY A 8 5.94 -10.59 6.23
CA GLY A 8 6.85 -9.76 7.02
C GLY A 8 6.98 -8.34 6.44
N LEU A 9 7.49 -7.41 7.26
CA LEU A 9 7.69 -6.01 6.86
C LEU A 9 8.85 -5.79 5.87
N THR A 10 9.58 -6.85 5.55
CA THR A 10 10.63 -6.87 4.51
C THR A 10 10.22 -7.71 3.29
N GLN A 11 9.06 -8.39 3.37
CA GLN A 11 8.55 -9.34 2.39
C GLN A 11 7.31 -8.79 1.67
N LEU A 12 6.99 -9.38 0.53
CA LEU A 12 5.82 -9.07 -0.29
C LEU A 12 5.20 -10.37 -0.80
N TYR A 13 3.91 -10.33 -1.12
CA TYR A 13 3.18 -11.42 -1.76
C TYR A 13 2.34 -10.87 -2.93
N ASP A 14 2.80 -11.19 -4.16
CA ASP A 14 2.15 -10.83 -5.42
C ASP A 14 1.86 -9.32 -5.53
N PRO A 15 2.90 -8.46 -5.39
CA PRO A 15 2.71 -7.02 -5.49
C PRO A 15 2.23 -6.64 -6.90
N LYS A 16 1.19 -5.80 -6.99
CA LYS A 16 0.55 -5.44 -8.28
C LYS A 16 0.75 -3.99 -8.70
N GLY A 17 1.17 -3.12 -7.79
CA GLY A 17 1.33 -1.70 -8.08
C GLY A 17 2.40 -1.05 -7.21
N VAL A 18 3.05 -0.04 -7.78
CA VAL A 18 4.08 0.76 -7.11
C VAL A 18 3.92 2.23 -7.50
N VAL A 19 4.12 3.12 -6.53
CA VAL A 19 4.24 4.56 -6.77
C VAL A 19 5.33 5.14 -5.86
N VAL A 20 5.96 6.22 -6.30
CA VAL A 20 7.03 6.90 -5.54
C VAL A 20 6.62 8.35 -5.35
N ASP A 21 6.75 8.86 -4.12
CA ASP A 21 6.48 10.28 -3.83
C ASP A 21 7.70 11.17 -4.19
N GLN A 22 7.54 12.48 -4.04
CA GLN A 22 8.61 13.46 -4.34
C GLN A 22 9.84 13.33 -3.40
N LEU A 23 9.68 12.71 -2.23
CA LEU A 23 10.75 12.46 -1.27
C LEU A 23 11.51 11.14 -1.57
N GLY A 24 11.06 10.37 -2.55
CA GLY A 24 11.61 9.07 -2.89
C GLY A 24 11.10 7.93 -2.00
N THR A 25 10.02 8.15 -1.25
CA THR A 25 9.33 7.08 -0.52
C THR A 25 8.58 6.20 -1.52
N VAL A 26 8.79 4.89 -1.42
CA VAL A 26 8.13 3.89 -2.26
C VAL A 26 6.90 3.34 -1.57
N TYR A 27 5.78 3.29 -2.29
CA TYR A 27 4.52 2.70 -1.83
C TYR A 27 4.19 1.51 -2.73
N VAL A 28 3.90 0.35 -2.12
CA VAL A 28 3.66 -0.90 -2.84
C VAL A 28 2.30 -1.47 -2.45
N ALA A 29 1.49 -1.80 -3.45
CA ALA A 29 0.26 -2.57 -3.28
C ALA A 29 0.64 -4.06 -3.16
N ASP A 30 0.65 -4.56 -1.93
CA ASP A 30 1.01 -5.93 -1.57
C ASP A 30 -0.25 -6.80 -1.60
N ALA A 31 -0.67 -7.17 -2.82
CA ALA A 31 -2.06 -7.50 -3.12
C ALA A 31 -2.57 -8.77 -2.44
N ARG A 32 -1.73 -9.80 -2.27
CA ARG A 32 -2.12 -11.04 -1.58
C ARG A 32 -1.96 -10.99 -0.07
N ASN A 33 -1.37 -9.92 0.45
CA ASN A 33 -1.39 -9.59 1.87
C ASN A 33 -2.44 -8.51 2.21
N ASP A 34 -3.29 -8.12 1.25
CA ASP A 34 -4.37 -7.12 1.40
C ASP A 34 -3.92 -5.84 2.13
N ARG A 35 -2.75 -5.32 1.75
CA ARG A 35 -2.13 -4.15 2.41
C ARG A 35 -1.36 -3.24 1.45
N ILE A 36 -1.14 -2.01 1.89
CA ILE A 36 -0.23 -1.07 1.27
C ILE A 36 0.98 -0.90 2.17
N MET A 37 2.15 -1.14 1.60
CA MET A 37 3.43 -1.00 2.28
C MET A 37 4.10 0.31 1.86
N ARG A 38 4.77 0.97 2.80
CA ARG A 38 5.57 2.19 2.61
C ARG A 38 7.03 1.92 2.96
N TRP A 39 7.95 2.35 2.11
CA TRP A 39 9.39 2.38 2.35
C TRP A 39 9.94 3.79 2.12
N PRO A 40 10.31 4.51 3.19
CA PRO A 40 11.12 5.72 3.05
C PRO A 40 12.41 5.45 2.27
N LYS A 41 12.95 6.47 1.61
CA LYS A 41 14.22 6.37 0.87
C LYS A 41 15.31 5.83 1.79
N GLY A 42 15.98 4.74 1.37
CA GLY A 42 17.03 4.08 2.14
C GLY A 42 16.56 3.12 3.24
N ALA A 43 15.25 2.97 3.46
CA ALA A 43 14.73 2.05 4.46
C ALA A 43 14.92 0.58 4.05
N THR A 44 15.44 -0.23 4.98
CA THR A 44 15.60 -1.68 4.81
C THR A 44 14.32 -2.46 5.13
N GLN A 45 13.42 -1.86 5.92
CA GLN A 45 12.13 -2.41 6.34
C GLN A 45 11.01 -1.40 6.05
N GLY A 46 9.83 -1.90 5.73
CA GLY A 46 8.67 -1.08 5.41
C GLY A 46 7.70 -0.99 6.59
N SER A 47 6.65 -0.19 6.41
CA SER A 47 5.52 -0.13 7.34
C SER A 47 4.22 -0.32 6.57
N VAL A 48 3.25 -0.98 7.20
CA VAL A 48 1.87 -1.00 6.68
C VAL A 48 1.26 0.38 6.92
N ILE A 49 0.65 0.96 5.89
CA ILE A 49 -0.04 2.24 6.02
C ILE A 49 -1.54 2.15 5.77
N VAL A 50 -2.01 1.06 5.14
CA VAL A 50 -3.43 0.76 4.91
C VAL A 50 -3.57 -0.76 4.80
N GLY A 51 -4.66 -1.33 5.32
CA GLY A 51 -4.93 -2.76 5.21
C GLY A 51 -4.12 -3.58 6.21
N GLY A 52 -3.93 -4.87 5.92
CA GLY A 52 -3.27 -5.82 6.83
C GLY A 52 -4.14 -6.27 8.02
N ASN A 53 -5.37 -5.77 8.13
CA ASN A 53 -6.35 -6.13 9.18
C ASN A 53 -7.36 -7.18 8.69
N GLY A 54 -6.90 -8.09 7.83
CA GLY A 54 -7.73 -9.04 7.11
C GLY A 54 -8.49 -8.43 5.93
N ARG A 55 -8.91 -9.30 5.03
CA ARG A 55 -9.71 -8.94 3.86
C ARG A 55 -11.09 -8.47 4.29
N GLY A 56 -11.54 -7.33 3.79
CA GLY A 56 -12.88 -6.82 4.10
C GLY A 56 -13.15 -5.42 3.57
N ARG A 57 -14.30 -4.84 3.94
CA ARG A 57 -14.84 -3.57 3.40
C ARG A 57 -14.70 -2.38 4.36
N GLN A 58 -14.21 -2.60 5.58
CA GLN A 58 -13.96 -1.52 6.53
C GLN A 58 -12.87 -0.56 5.99
N LEU A 59 -12.75 0.63 6.58
CA LEU A 59 -11.81 1.66 6.12
C LEU A 59 -10.34 1.20 6.23
N ASN A 60 -10.02 0.39 7.23
CA ASN A 60 -8.71 -0.19 7.47
C ASN A 60 -8.52 -1.58 6.86
N GLN A 61 -9.44 -2.02 6.00
CA GLN A 61 -9.42 -3.30 5.30
C GLN A 61 -9.43 -3.09 3.78
N LEU A 62 -8.79 -4.01 3.07
CA LEU A 62 -8.70 -4.02 1.61
C LEU A 62 -9.09 -5.41 1.11
N ASN A 63 -9.37 -5.52 -0.19
CA ASN A 63 -9.69 -6.78 -0.84
C ASN A 63 -9.17 -6.76 -2.27
N VAL A 64 -8.01 -7.36 -2.51
CA VAL A 64 -7.34 -7.42 -3.82
C VAL A 64 -7.03 -6.03 -4.39
N LEU A 65 -5.75 -5.67 -4.42
CA LEU A 65 -5.27 -4.35 -4.84
C LEU A 65 -4.62 -4.43 -6.23
N PHE A 66 -4.84 -3.41 -7.05
CA PHE A 66 -4.21 -3.33 -8.39
C PHE A 66 -3.41 -2.05 -8.63
N GLY A 67 -3.87 -0.89 -8.17
CA GLY A 67 -3.29 0.39 -8.58
C GLY A 67 -3.19 1.40 -7.45
N LEU A 68 -2.13 2.22 -7.53
CA LEU A 68 -1.82 3.33 -6.63
C LEU A 68 -1.49 4.57 -7.48
N SER A 69 -1.91 5.76 -7.03
CA SER A 69 -1.49 7.02 -7.65
C SER A 69 -1.57 8.18 -6.66
N PHE A 70 -0.74 9.21 -6.86
CA PHE A 70 -0.81 10.45 -6.08
C PHE A 70 -1.50 11.56 -6.87
N ASP A 71 -2.29 12.39 -6.19
CA ASP A 71 -2.63 13.71 -6.73
C ASP A 71 -1.53 14.75 -6.46
N ARG A 72 -1.67 15.93 -7.07
CA ARG A 72 -0.73 17.06 -6.89
C ARG A 72 -0.62 17.58 -5.45
N HIS A 73 -1.57 17.21 -4.58
CA HIS A 73 -1.58 17.58 -3.17
C HIS A 73 -0.98 16.48 -2.28
N GLY A 74 -0.46 15.40 -2.89
CA GLY A 74 0.16 14.29 -2.17
C GLY A 74 -0.84 13.28 -1.60
N ASN A 75 -2.13 13.31 -1.98
CA ASN A 75 -3.06 12.29 -1.52
C ASN A 75 -2.89 11.00 -2.33
N LEU A 76 -2.86 9.86 -1.66
CA LEU A 76 -2.76 8.54 -2.26
C LEU A 76 -4.16 8.02 -2.61
N TYR A 77 -4.37 7.69 -3.87
CA TYR A 77 -5.57 7.00 -4.37
C TYR A 77 -5.25 5.52 -4.56
N VAL A 78 -6.17 4.69 -4.08
CA VAL A 78 -6.02 3.24 -4.02
C VAL A 78 -7.22 2.61 -4.70
N VAL A 79 -6.96 1.76 -5.69
CA VAL A 79 -7.99 0.91 -6.29
C VAL A 79 -8.10 -0.36 -5.45
N ASP A 80 -9.16 -0.42 -4.64
CA ASP A 80 -9.55 -1.57 -3.82
C ASP A 80 -10.51 -2.44 -4.64
N TYR A 81 -9.92 -3.16 -5.61
CA TYR A 81 -10.61 -3.76 -6.74
C TYR A 81 -11.68 -4.78 -6.33
N GLY A 82 -11.37 -5.67 -5.39
CA GLY A 82 -12.32 -6.69 -4.91
C GLY A 82 -13.47 -6.11 -4.08
N ASN A 83 -13.35 -4.85 -3.65
CA ASN A 83 -14.44 -4.11 -3.01
C ASN A 83 -15.15 -3.14 -3.95
N HIS A 84 -14.76 -3.07 -5.23
CA HIS A 84 -15.36 -2.18 -6.24
C HIS A 84 -15.36 -0.71 -5.83
N ARG A 85 -14.28 -0.25 -5.19
CA ARG A 85 -14.16 1.15 -4.74
C ARG A 85 -12.78 1.74 -5.00
N VAL A 86 -12.73 3.07 -4.98
CA VAL A 86 -11.50 3.85 -4.87
C VAL A 86 -11.48 4.51 -3.49
N GLN A 87 -10.37 4.37 -2.79
CA GLN A 87 -10.15 5.03 -1.51
C GLN A 87 -9.08 6.11 -1.65
N LYS A 88 -9.26 7.23 -0.95
CA LYS A 88 -8.31 8.33 -0.87
C LYS A 88 -7.73 8.39 0.55
N PHE A 89 -6.42 8.39 0.64
CA PHE A 89 -5.67 8.54 1.89
C PHE A 89 -4.84 9.81 1.82
N ASN A 90 -4.82 10.57 2.91
CA ASN A 90 -3.97 11.74 3.00
C ASN A 90 -2.52 11.25 3.13
N GLY A 91 -1.66 11.56 2.15
CA GLY A 91 -0.27 11.05 2.12
C GLY A 91 0.59 11.52 3.29
N ASN A 92 0.10 12.51 4.06
CA ASN A 92 0.75 13.03 5.25
C ASN A 92 0.20 12.44 6.56
N SER A 93 -0.78 11.54 6.50
CA SER A 93 -1.41 10.96 7.68
C SER A 93 -1.19 9.45 7.68
N ASN A 94 -0.53 8.93 8.72
CA ASN A 94 -0.67 7.51 9.04
C ASN A 94 -2.13 7.33 9.51
N VAL A 95 -2.95 6.65 8.72
CA VAL A 95 -4.29 6.19 9.14
C VAL A 95 -4.18 4.86 9.89
#